data_AF-A0A5N5WIF3-F1
#
_entry.id   AF-A0A5N5WIF3-F1
#
_cell.length_a   1.000
_cell.length_b   1.000
_cell.length_c   1.000
_cell.angle_alpha   90.00
_cell.angle_beta   90.00
_cell.angle_gamma   90.00
#
_symmetry.space_group_name_H-M   'P 1'
#
loop_
_entity.id
_entity.type
_entity.pdbx_description
1 polymer ?
#
loop_
_entity_poly.entity_id
_entity_poly.type
_entity_poly.pdbx_seq_one_letter_code
_entity_poly.pdbx_strand_id
1 'polypeptide(L)'
;MAAKRTIQRRRSDSARSKSQQRNRRRRHLLLKTFEYCKECDADVSITIRLRHNGQIFFFNSDGGWHLSQKELAMYYPKPKEVTWQELAAQYKA
;
A
#
# COMPACT_ATOMS: atom_id res chain seq x y z
N MET A 1 5.81 29.18 11.60
CA MET A 1 4.59 28.34 11.64
C MET A 1 4.73 27.26 10.59
N ALA A 2 4.61 25.97 10.93
CA ALA A 2 4.69 24.90 9.94
C ALA A 2 3.48 24.96 9.00
N ALA A 3 3.72 24.98 7.68
CA ALA A 3 2.64 25.00 6.70
C ALA A 3 1.71 23.80 6.89
N LYS A 4 0.41 24.05 7.10
CA LYS A 4 -0.57 23.00 7.29
C LYS A 4 -0.73 22.21 5.99
N ARG A 5 -0.17 21.00 5.94
CA ARG A 5 -0.35 20.09 4.81
C ARG A 5 -1.84 19.78 4.66
N THR A 6 -2.47 20.34 3.64
CA THR A 6 -3.88 20.09 3.35
C THR A 6 -3.99 18.90 2.42
N ILE A 7 -4.72 17.86 2.85
CA ILE A 7 -4.96 16.69 2.01
C ILE A 7 -5.87 17.10 0.86
N GLN A 8 -5.33 17.16 -0.36
CA GLN A 8 -6.14 17.43 -1.54
C GLN A 8 -7.25 16.38 -1.68
N ARG A 9 -8.48 16.88 -1.71
CA ARG A 9 -9.69 16.08 -1.87
C ARG A 9 -9.99 15.84 -3.35
N ARG A 10 -10.71 14.76 -3.61
CA ARG A 10 -11.25 14.45 -4.94
C ARG A 10 -12.24 15.54 -5.36
N ARG A 11 -12.31 15.84 -6.66
CA ARG A 11 -13.23 16.84 -7.24
C ARG A 11 -14.67 16.34 -7.39
N SER A 12 -14.87 15.01 -7.40
CA SER A 12 -16.18 14.37 -7.60
C SER A 12 -16.36 13.20 -6.64
N ASP A 13 -17.59 12.99 -6.16
CA ASP A 13 -17.99 11.91 -5.25
C ASP A 13 -18.60 10.68 -5.94
N SER A 14 -18.44 10.53 -7.26
CA SER A 14 -18.84 9.31 -7.95
C SER A 14 -18.09 8.07 -7.44
N ALA A 15 -18.73 6.90 -7.48
CA ALA A 15 -18.10 5.63 -7.08
C ALA A 15 -16.78 5.37 -7.83
N ARG A 16 -16.74 5.70 -9.14
CA ARG A 16 -15.54 5.62 -9.97
C ARG A 16 -14.42 6.54 -9.46
N SER A 17 -14.72 7.80 -9.16
CA SER A 17 -13.75 8.76 -8.60
C SER A 17 -13.18 8.28 -7.27
N LYS A 18 -14.02 7.75 -6.38
CA LYS A 18 -13.60 7.17 -5.08
C LYS A 18 -12.66 5.98 -5.28
N SER A 19 -12.99 5.09 -6.22
CA SER A 19 -12.15 3.92 -6.54
C SER A 19 -10.79 4.33 -7.10
N GLN A 20 -10.76 5.25 -8.07
CA GLN A 20 -9.51 5.76 -8.65
C GLN A 20 -8.62 6.45 -7.62
N GLN A 21 -9.19 7.33 -6.79
CA GLN A 21 -8.43 8.03 -5.76
C GLN A 21 -7.77 7.03 -4.79
N ARG A 22 -8.51 6.01 -4.36
CA ARG A 22 -8.01 4.95 -3.48
C ARG A 22 -6.87 4.17 -4.11
N ASN A 23 -7.04 3.74 -5.36
CA ASN A 23 -6.02 2.99 -6.09
C ASN A 23 -4.74 3.82 -6.28
N ARG A 24 -4.86 5.09 -6.67
CA ARG A 24 -3.71 6.01 -6.82
C ARG A 24 -2.98 6.24 -5.51
N ARG A 25 -3.71 6.50 -4.41
CA ARG A 25 -3.09 6.71 -3.08
C ARG A 25 -2.39 5.45 -2.58
N ARG A 26 -3.02 4.28 -2.70
CA ARG A 26 -2.38 3.01 -2.33
C ARG A 26 -1.12 2.77 -3.15
N ARG A 27 -1.19 2.95 -4.48
CA ARG A 27 -0.04 2.80 -5.38
C ARG A 27 1.11 3.72 -4.97
N HIS A 28 0.86 5.02 -4.82
CA HIS A 28 1.91 5.97 -4.44
C HIS A 28 2.51 5.68 -3.07
N LEU A 29 1.70 5.26 -2.09
CA LEU A 29 2.21 4.86 -0.78
C LEU A 29 3.21 3.70 -0.89
N LEU A 30 2.85 2.66 -1.64
CA LEU A 30 3.72 1.49 -1.84
C LEU A 30 4.99 1.87 -2.62
N LEU A 31 4.88 2.72 -3.64
CA LEU A 31 6.05 3.21 -4.38
C LEU A 31 7.00 4.01 -3.50
N LYS A 32 6.49 4.88 -2.61
CA LYS A 32 7.33 5.60 -1.63
C LYS A 32 7.97 4.69 -0.60
N THR A 33 7.27 3.61 -0.24
CA THR A 33 7.81 2.59 0.67
C THR A 33 8.98 1.88 0.02
N PHE A 34 8.81 1.48 -1.25
CA PHE A 34 9.88 0.88 -2.05
C PHE A 34 11.09 1.81 -2.20
N GLU A 35 10.85 3.09 -2.54
CA GLU A 35 11.93 4.10 -2.61
C GLU A 35 12.70 4.18 -1.28
N TYR A 36 11.97 4.23 -0.15
CA TYR A 36 12.60 4.32 1.16
C TYR A 36 13.47 3.10 1.48
N CYS A 37 12.96 1.90 1.20
CA CYS A 37 13.76 0.68 1.37
C CYS A 37 15.03 0.70 0.52
N LYS A 38 14.95 1.23 -0.70
CA LYS A 38 16.09 1.32 -1.62
C LYS A 38 17.13 2.36 -1.21
N GLU A 39 16.70 3.53 -0.77
CA GLU A 39 17.59 4.68 -0.53
C GLU A 39 18.11 4.73 0.91
N CYS A 40 17.42 4.11 1.87
CA CYS A 40 17.69 4.30 3.31
C CYS A 40 18.13 3.04 4.05
N ASP A 41 18.47 1.94 3.33
CA ASP A 41 18.87 0.65 3.93
C ASP A 41 17.93 0.22 5.08
N ALA A 42 16.63 0.28 4.79
CA ALA A 42 15.60 0.12 5.80
C ALA A 42 14.55 -0.89 5.36
N ASP A 43 14.23 -1.82 6.26
CA ASP A 43 13.12 -2.73 6.05
C ASP A 43 11.79 -2.12 6.47
N VAL A 44 10.78 -2.29 5.61
CA VAL A 44 9.44 -1.76 5.83
C VAL A 44 8.40 -2.82 5.55
N SER A 45 7.50 -3.02 6.52
CA SER A 45 6.26 -3.76 6.33
C SER A 45 5.05 -2.82 6.42
N ILE A 46 4.14 -2.91 5.44
CA ILE A 46 2.91 -2.13 5.42
C ILE A 46 1.72 -3.06 5.23
N THR A 47 0.70 -2.90 6.08
CA THR A 47 -0.59 -3.58 5.93
C THR A 47 -1.71 -2.54 5.79
N ILE A 48 -2.54 -2.68 4.76
CA ILE A 48 -3.64 -1.79 4.41
C ILE A 48 -4.93 -2.59 4.38
N ARG A 49 -5.81 -2.36 5.37
CA ARG A 49 -7.18 -2.87 5.36
C ARG A 49 -8.14 -1.86 4.77
N LEU A 50 -8.82 -2.23 3.69
CA LEU A 50 -9.87 -1.42 3.10
C LEU A 50 -11.18 -1.56 3.89
N ARG A 51 -11.49 -0.56 4.72
CA ARG A 51 -12.66 -0.58 5.63
C ARG A 51 -14.00 -0.93 4.96
N HIS A 52 -14.21 -0.49 3.72
CA HIS A 52 -15.49 -0.72 3.02
C HIS A 52 -15.76 -2.16 2.58
N ASN A 53 -14.73 -3.02 2.48
CA ASN A 53 -14.89 -4.39 1.96
C ASN A 53 -13.98 -5.41 2.66
N GLY A 54 -13.32 -5.02 3.76
CA GLY A 54 -12.41 -5.88 4.52
C GLY A 54 -11.09 -6.22 3.82
N GLN A 55 -10.92 -5.96 2.52
CA GLN A 55 -9.75 -6.40 1.76
C GLN A 55 -8.45 -5.88 2.34
N ILE A 56 -7.55 -6.82 2.67
CA ILE A 56 -6.21 -6.53 3.16
C ILE A 56 -5.23 -6.56 1.98
N PHE A 57 -4.35 -5.56 1.94
CA PHE A 57 -3.14 -5.54 1.11
C PHE A 57 -1.96 -5.49 2.05
N PHE A 58 -0.90 -6.22 1.75
CA PHE A 58 0.32 -6.14 2.53
C PHE A 58 1.56 -6.12 1.63
N PHE A 59 2.60 -5.46 2.12
CA PHE A 59 3.93 -5.40 1.53
C PHE A 59 4.94 -5.67 2.64
N ASN A 60 5.99 -6.41 2.32
CA ASN A 60 7.11 -6.58 3.22
C ASN A 60 8.41 -6.64 2.41
N SER A 61 9.42 -5.88 2.83
CA SER A 61 10.74 -5.87 2.19
C SER A 61 11.63 -7.03 2.65
N ASP A 62 11.54 -7.42 3.91
CA ASP A 62 12.30 -8.54 4.49
C ASP A 62 11.34 -9.59 5.04
N GLY A 63 11.37 -10.80 4.45
CA GLY A 63 10.39 -11.87 4.65
C GLY A 63 10.22 -12.35 6.10
N GLY A 64 11.04 -11.89 7.05
CA GLY A 64 11.08 -12.36 8.44
C GLY A 64 10.21 -11.62 9.47
N TRP A 65 9.91 -10.32 9.32
CA TRP A 65 9.34 -9.54 10.44
C TRP A 65 7.79 -9.60 10.54
N HIS A 66 7.06 -9.76 9.44
CA HIS A 66 5.59 -9.64 9.43
C HIS A 66 4.81 -10.96 9.58
N LEU A 67 3.48 -10.83 9.72
CA LEU A 67 2.48 -11.92 9.81
C LEU A 67 2.85 -13.12 8.92
N SER A 68 2.97 -14.28 9.54
CA SER A 68 3.29 -15.53 8.85
C SER A 68 2.23 -15.88 7.81
N GLN A 69 2.61 -16.64 6.78
CA GLN A 69 1.68 -17.18 5.77
C GLN A 69 0.45 -17.85 6.41
N LYS A 70 0.64 -18.51 7.57
CA LYS A 70 -0.40 -19.18 8.34
C LYS A 70 -1.39 -18.20 8.96
N GLU A 71 -0.92 -17.08 9.51
CA GLU A 71 -1.79 -16.02 10.05
C GLU A 71 -2.53 -15.29 8.94
N LEU A 72 -1.88 -15.04 7.80
CA LEU A 72 -2.51 -14.43 6.63
C LEU A 72 -3.63 -15.29 6.03
N ALA A 73 -3.51 -16.62 6.11
CA ALA A 73 -4.50 -17.57 5.62
C ALA A 73 -5.83 -17.54 6.42
N MET A 74 -5.83 -17.00 7.65
CA MET A 74 -7.03 -16.91 8.49
C MET A 74 -7.94 -15.73 8.14
N TYR A 75 -7.47 -14.77 7.31
CA TYR A 75 -8.23 -13.57 7.00
C TYR A 75 -9.18 -13.75 5.80
N TYR A 76 -10.38 -13.18 5.93
CA TYR A 76 -11.35 -13.04 4.84
C TYR A 76 -11.71 -11.57 4.58
N PRO A 77 -11.70 -11.10 3.32
CA PRO A 77 -11.27 -11.81 2.12
C PRO A 77 -9.75 -12.00 2.07
N LYS A 78 -9.28 -12.99 1.29
CA LYS A 78 -7.86 -13.39 1.23
C LYS A 78 -6.97 -12.16 1.02
N PRO A 79 -5.98 -11.91 1.91
CA PRO A 79 -5.04 -10.81 1.74
C PRO A 79 -4.32 -10.86 0.39
N LYS A 80 -4.02 -9.68 -0.15
CA LYS A 80 -3.27 -9.51 -1.40
C LYS A 80 -1.86 -9.03 -1.09
N GLU A 81 -0.89 -9.86 -1.40
CA GLU A 81 0.52 -9.49 -1.34
C GLU A 81 0.84 -8.54 -2.49
N VAL A 82 1.65 -7.53 -2.21
CA VAL A 82 2.32 -6.73 -3.23
C VAL A 82 3.79 -7.04 -3.11
N THR A 83 4.36 -7.61 -4.16
CA THR A 83 5.75 -8.08 -4.14
C THR A 83 6.73 -6.98 -4.51
N TRP A 84 7.99 -7.18 -4.12
CA TRP A 84 9.07 -6.29 -4.53
C TRP A 84 9.20 -6.19 -6.06
N GLN A 85 9.06 -7.31 -6.77
CA GLN A 85 9.13 -7.37 -8.22
C GLN A 85 7.99 -6.56 -8.87
N GLU A 86 6.78 -6.63 -8.33
CA GLU A 86 5.64 -5.84 -8.81
C GLU A 86 5.87 -4.32 -8.67
N LEU A 87 6.48 -3.88 -7.57
CA LEU A 87 6.81 -2.47 -7.38
C LEU A 87 7.97 -2.04 -8.27
N ALA A 88 9.02 -2.85 -8.39
CA ALA A 88 10.15 -2.56 -9.26
C ALA A 88 9.73 -2.46 -10.74
N ALA A 89 8.78 -3.29 -11.20
CA ALA A 89 8.25 -3.21 -12.56
C ALA A 89 7.56 -1.89 -12.85
N GLN A 90 6.92 -1.26 -11.84
CA GLN A 90 6.24 0.03 -12.01
C GLN A 90 7.19 1.22 -12.19
N TYR A 91 8.49 1.06 -11.92
CA TYR A 91 9.51 2.09 -12.17
C TYR A 91 10.19 1.95 -13.54
N LYS A 92 10.10 0.78 -14.16
CA LYS A 92 10.69 0.53 -15.48
C LYS A 92 9.76 0.90 -16.64
N ALA A 93 8.52 1.31 -16.36
CA ALA A 93 7.47 1.65 -17.31
C ALA A 93 7.10 3.13 -17.22
#